data_AF-A0A354R7N5-F1
#
_entry.id   AF-A0A354R7N5-F1
#
_cell.length_a   1.000
_cell.length_b   1.000
_cell.length_c   1.000
_cell.angle_alpha   90.00
_cell.angle_beta   90.00
_cell.angle_gamma   90.00
#
_symmetry.space_group_name_H-M   'P 1'
#
loop_
_entity.id
_entity.type
_entity.pdbx_description
1 polymer ?
#
loop_
_entity_poly.entity_id
_entity_poly.type
_entity_poly.pdbx_seq_one_letter_code
_entity_poly.pdbx_strand_id
1 'polypeptide(L)'
;MRVLLHTCCGPCACACVPRLKAEGHNVALFFSNSNLDTEEEFARRAAAARVLAEADDVPIVLDAYDHALWLADVAAGFEHEPEKGRRCDRCFRFSLMRTFEYAASNGYEAVATS
;
A
#
# COMPACT_ATOMS: atom_id res chain seq x y z
N MET A 1 17.52 -6.37 7.60
CA MET A 1 16.24 -7.10 7.41
C MET A 1 15.68 -6.77 6.03
N ARG A 2 14.89 -7.68 5.44
CA ARG A 2 14.04 -7.40 4.27
C ARG A 2 12.71 -6.83 4.74
N VAL A 3 12.46 -5.56 4.43
CA VAL A 3 11.27 -4.82 4.85
C VAL A 3 10.38 -4.56 3.65
N LEU A 4 9.09 -4.90 3.77
CA LEU A 4 8.06 -4.52 2.80
C LEU A 4 7.34 -3.26 3.30
N LEU A 5 7.46 -2.16 2.57
CA LEU A 5 6.78 -0.90 2.90
C LEU A 5 5.45 -0.84 2.17
N HIS A 6 4.33 -0.88 2.91
CA HIS A 6 3.00 -0.58 2.39
C HIS A 6 2.91 0.87 1.94
N THR A 7 2.50 1.09 0.70
CA THR A 7 2.35 2.42 0.10
C THR A 7 0.97 2.55 -0.56
N CYS A 8 0.08 3.37 0.01
CA CYS A 8 -1.23 3.63 -0.58
C CYS A 8 -1.25 4.88 -1.48
N CYS A 9 -0.20 5.72 -1.39
CA CYS A 9 0.03 6.90 -2.21
C CYS A 9 1.54 7.22 -2.31
N GLY A 10 1.97 7.81 -3.43
CA GLY A 10 3.39 8.13 -3.67
C GLY A 10 4.07 9.02 -2.61
N PRO A 11 3.49 10.13 -2.13
CA PRO A 11 4.27 11.13 -1.38
C PRO A 11 4.68 10.71 0.03
N CYS A 12 3.94 9.82 0.71
CA CYS A 12 4.27 9.43 2.07
C CYS A 12 5.51 8.51 2.12
N ALA A 13 5.72 7.69 1.09
CA ALA A 13 6.86 6.79 1.02
C ALA A 13 8.20 7.52 0.79
N CYS A 14 8.18 8.74 0.24
CA CYS A 14 9.38 9.51 -0.10
C CYS A 14 10.33 9.74 1.08
N ALA A 15 9.80 9.88 2.30
CA ALA A 15 10.63 10.05 3.49
C ALA A 15 11.00 8.71 4.14
N CYS A 16 10.16 7.68 3.98
CA CYS A 16 10.32 6.39 4.63
C CYS A 16 11.45 5.56 4.01
N VAL A 17 11.54 5.50 2.68
CA VAL A 17 12.55 4.65 1.99
C VAL A 17 13.98 5.09 2.31
N PRO A 18 14.37 6.38 2.18
CA PRO A 18 15.72 6.81 2.52
C PRO A 18 16.07 6.54 3.99
N ARG A 19 15.09 6.73 4.89
CA ARG A 19 15.28 6.51 6.32
C ARG A 19 15.54 5.04 6.65
N LEU A 20 14.71 4.13 6.13
CA LEU A 20 14.88 2.69 6.34
C LEU A 20 16.17 2.17 5.71
N LYS A 21 16.56 2.68 4.53
CA LYS A 21 17.86 2.38 3.91
C LYS A 21 19.03 2.85 4.79
N ALA A 22 18.95 4.06 5.36
CA ALA A 22 19.97 4.60 6.26
C ALA A 22 20.13 3.77 7.56
N GLU A 23 19.06 3.09 8.00
CA GLU A 23 19.06 2.15 9.12
C GLU A 23 19.60 0.75 8.73
N GLY A 24 20.04 0.56 7.47
CA GLY A 24 20.62 -0.68 6.98
C GLY A 24 19.60 -1.74 6.56
N HIS A 25 18.36 -1.34 6.25
CA HIS A 25 17.32 -2.25 5.79
C HIS A 25 17.31 -2.39 4.26
N ASN A 26 16.99 -3.59 3.79
CA ASN A 26 16.69 -3.85 2.38
C ASN A 26 15.18 -3.67 2.17
N VAL A 27 14.79 -2.60 1.49
CA VAL A 27 13.40 -2.14 1.41
C VAL A 27 12.83 -2.42 0.02
N ALA A 28 11.59 -2.90 -0.03
CA ALA A 28 10.78 -2.91 -1.24
C ALA A 28 9.43 -2.21 -0.98
N LEU A 29 8.88 -1.57 -1.99
CA LEU A 29 7.56 -0.95 -1.95
C LEU A 29 6.47 -1.96 -2.32
N PHE A 30 5.33 -1.88 -1.63
CA PHE A 30 4.11 -2.61 -1.97
C PHE A 30 2.98 -1.61 -2.15
N PHE A 31 2.59 -1.36 -3.40
CA PHE A 31 1.52 -0.43 -3.72
C PHE A 31 0.17 -1.15 -3.74
N SER A 32 -0.71 -0.82 -2.79
CA SER A 32 -2.04 -1.44 -2.67
C SER A 32 -3.09 -0.41 -2.28
N ASN A 33 -4.08 -0.20 -3.15
CA ASN A 33 -5.14 0.77 -2.91
C ASN A 33 -6.39 0.54 -3.80
N SER A 34 -7.21 -0.44 -3.45
CA SER A 34 -8.51 -0.68 -4.13
C SER A 34 -9.64 0.26 -3.67
N ASN A 35 -9.38 1.17 -2.74
CA ASN A 35 -10.35 2.22 -2.34
C ASN A 35 -10.47 3.33 -3.41
N LEU A 36 -9.51 3.40 -4.35
CA LEU A 36 -9.62 4.34 -5.47
C LEU A 36 -10.79 3.92 -6.36
N ASP A 37 -11.63 4.87 -6.74
CA ASP A 37 -12.88 4.64 -7.48
C ASP A 37 -12.63 4.18 -8.93
N THR A 38 -11.56 4.70 -9.55
CA THR A 38 -11.26 4.42 -10.96
C THR A 38 -9.89 3.77 -11.15
N GLU A 39 -9.81 2.90 -12.14
CA GLU A 39 -8.56 2.27 -12.57
C GLU A 39 -7.56 3.31 -13.10
N GLU A 40 -8.05 4.37 -13.73
CA GLU A 40 -7.21 5.50 -14.16
C GLU A 40 -6.50 6.17 -12.99
N GLU A 41 -7.22 6.44 -11.89
CA GLU A 41 -6.63 7.03 -10.69
C GLU A 41 -5.65 6.07 -10.01
N PHE A 42 -5.99 4.77 -9.96
CA PHE A 42 -5.07 3.74 -9.48
C PHE A 42 -3.77 3.71 -10.29
N ALA A 43 -3.88 3.65 -11.62
CA ALA A 43 -2.75 3.61 -12.53
C ALA A 43 -1.87 4.87 -12.40
N ARG A 44 -2.50 6.05 -12.29
CA ARG A 44 -1.79 7.32 -12.08
C ARG A 44 -1.00 7.33 -10.77
N ARG A 45 -1.58 6.85 -9.67
CA ARG A 45 -0.88 6.76 -8.37
C ARG A 45 0.20 5.68 -8.37
N ALA A 46 -0.06 4.54 -9.01
CA ALA A 46 0.92 3.47 -9.18
C ALA A 46 2.13 3.95 -10.00
N ALA A 47 1.92 4.73 -11.06
CA ALA A 47 2.99 5.34 -11.84
C ALA A 47 3.84 6.30 -10.98
N ALA A 48 3.21 7.14 -10.15
CA ALA A 48 3.94 7.99 -9.23
C ALA A 48 4.77 7.19 -8.20
N ALA A 49 4.24 6.07 -7.70
CA ALA A 49 4.98 5.17 -6.81
C ALA A 49 6.17 4.49 -7.52
N ARG A 50 6.04 4.14 -8.81
CA ARG A 50 7.16 3.62 -9.61
C ARG A 50 8.28 4.64 -9.78
N VAL A 51 7.94 5.90 -10.07
CA VAL A 51 8.93 6.99 -10.17
C VAL A 51 9.71 7.13 -8.87
N LEU A 52 9.03 7.02 -7.72
CA LEU A 52 9.71 7.02 -6.42
C LEU A 52 10.62 5.80 -6.25
N ALA A 53 10.14 4.60 -6.58
CA ALA A 53 10.92 3.37 -6.48
C ALA A 53 12.21 3.44 -7.30
N GLU A 54 12.12 3.99 -8.52
CA GLU A 54 13.26 4.23 -9.41
C GLU A 54 14.22 5.28 -8.82
N ALA A 55 13.69 6.39 -8.29
CA ALA A 55 14.51 7.45 -7.70
C ALA A 55 15.28 6.99 -6.46
N ASP A 56 14.67 6.15 -5.63
CA ASP A 56 15.27 5.61 -4.41
C ASP A 56 16.04 4.31 -4.63
N ASP A 57 16.09 3.78 -5.86
CA ASP A 57 16.71 2.50 -6.22
C ASP A 57 16.22 1.35 -5.31
N VAL A 58 14.91 1.09 -5.37
CA VAL A 58 14.24 0.00 -4.63
C VAL A 58 13.23 -0.75 -5.50
N PRO A 59 13.00 -2.05 -5.26
CA PRO A 59 11.94 -2.79 -5.93
C PRO A 59 10.55 -2.27 -5.55
N ILE A 60 9.60 -2.36 -6.49
CA ILE A 60 8.18 -2.10 -6.25
C ILE A 60 7.31 -3.25 -6.76
N VAL A 61 6.31 -3.59 -5.96
CA VAL A 61 5.27 -4.55 -6.29
C VAL A 61 3.95 -3.81 -6.33
N LEU A 62 3.19 -4.00 -7.41
CA LEU A 62 1.82 -3.49 -7.51
C LEU A 62 0.86 -4.62 -7.14
N ASP A 63 0.01 -4.36 -6.15
CA ASP A 63 -1.10 -5.23 -5.79
C ASP A 63 -2.20 -5.18 -6.87
N ALA A 64 -3.04 -6.21 -6.89
CA ALA A 64 -4.19 -6.24 -7.76
C ALA A 64 -5.21 -5.16 -7.36
N TYR A 65 -5.59 -4.33 -8.32
CA TYR A 65 -6.69 -3.38 -8.17
C TYR A 65 -8.02 -4.11 -8.33
N ASP A 66 -8.87 -4.03 -7.31
CA ASP A 66 -10.21 -4.61 -7.32
C ASP A 66 -11.17 -3.76 -6.49
N HIS A 67 -11.68 -2.69 -7.11
CA HIS A 67 -12.61 -1.79 -6.46
C HIS A 67 -13.96 -2.46 -6.16
N ALA A 68 -14.40 -3.39 -7.02
CA ALA A 68 -15.65 -4.11 -6.81
C ALA A 68 -15.60 -4.96 -5.54
N LEU A 69 -14.50 -5.69 -5.33
CA LEU A 69 -14.25 -6.44 -4.09
C LEU A 69 -14.17 -5.49 -2.88
N TRP A 70 -13.48 -4.36 -3.01
CA TRP A 70 -13.41 -3.38 -1.93
C TRP A 70 -14.79 -2.83 -1.55
N LEU A 71 -15.65 -2.51 -2.52
CA LEU A 71 -17.02 -2.07 -2.27
C LEU A 71 -17.81 -3.15 -1.52
N ALA A 72 -17.71 -4.41 -1.95
CA ALA A 72 -18.42 -5.52 -1.34
C ALA A 72 -17.94 -5.84 0.09
N ASP A 73 -16.62 -5.88 0.31
CA ASP A 73 -16.02 -6.36 1.56
C ASP A 73 -15.74 -5.24 2.58
N VAL A 74 -15.60 -3.99 2.12
CA VAL A 74 -15.21 -2.86 2.98
C VAL A 74 -16.33 -1.85 3.12
N ALA A 75 -16.91 -1.40 2.00
CA ALA A 75 -17.85 -0.27 2.00
C ALA A 75 -19.30 -0.68 2.30
N ALA A 76 -19.72 -1.89 1.92
CA ALA A 76 -21.11 -2.33 2.02
C ALA A 76 -21.67 -2.21 3.44
N GLY A 77 -22.71 -1.40 3.62
CA GLY A 77 -23.35 -1.10 4.90
C GLY A 77 -22.62 -0.06 5.77
N PHE A 78 -21.56 0.55 5.25
CA PHE A 78 -20.74 1.58 5.90
C PHE A 78 -20.53 2.81 4.99
N GLU A 79 -21.34 2.97 3.96
CA GLU A 79 -21.20 3.99 2.91
C GLU A 79 -21.28 5.41 3.47
N HIS A 80 -22.08 5.59 4.54
CA HIS A 80 -22.32 6.86 5.21
C HIS A 80 -21.49 7.07 6.48
N GLU A 81 -20.58 6.14 6.82
CA GLU A 81 -19.67 6.36 7.95
C GLU A 81 -18.79 7.59 7.69
N PRO A 82 -18.59 8.43 8.72
CA PRO A 82 -17.68 9.56 8.61
C PRO A 82 -16.24 9.07 8.44
N GLU A 83 -15.37 9.97 7.96
CA GLU A 83 -13.93 9.76 7.98
C GLU A 83 -13.47 9.49 9.42
N LYS A 84 -12.50 8.57 9.60
CA LYS A 84 -12.10 7.99 10.90
C LYS A 84 -13.19 7.16 11.60
N GLY A 85 -14.30 6.86 10.92
CA GLY A 85 -15.32 5.92 11.37
C GLY A 85 -14.95 4.47 11.09
N ARG A 86 -15.92 3.56 11.26
CA ARG A 86 -15.70 2.11 11.18
C ARG A 86 -15.24 1.64 9.81
N ARG A 87 -15.58 2.37 8.75
CA ARG A 87 -15.13 2.06 7.38
C ARG A 87 -13.61 2.19 7.24
N CYS A 88 -12.97 3.14 7.94
CA CYS A 88 -11.52 3.34 7.85
C CYS A 88 -10.77 2.13 8.44
N ASP A 89 -11.21 1.60 9.58
CA ASP A 89 -10.63 0.39 10.18
C ASP A 89 -10.71 -0.82 9.23
N ARG A 90 -11.87 -0.98 8.56
CA ARG A 90 -12.06 -2.03 7.55
C ARG A 90 -11.14 -1.83 6.35
N CYS A 91 -11.00 -0.59 5.88
CA CYS A 91 -10.14 -0.25 4.75
C CYS A 91 -8.67 -0.55 5.07
N PHE A 92 -8.18 -0.15 6.25
CA PHE A 92 -6.82 -0.46 6.68
C PHE A 92 -6.60 -1.96 6.80
N ARG A 93 -7.54 -2.69 7.40
CA ARG A 93 -7.47 -4.15 7.47
C ARG A 93 -7.38 -4.76 6.07
N PHE A 94 -8.22 -4.34 5.12
CA PHE A 94 -8.21 -4.86 3.75
C PHE A 94 -6.82 -4.71 3.10
N SER A 95 -6.25 -3.51 3.10
CA SER A 95 -4.97 -3.24 2.45
C SER A 95 -3.77 -3.86 3.20
N LEU A 96 -3.78 -3.81 4.53
CA LEU A 96 -2.67 -4.34 5.33
C LEU A 96 -2.63 -5.86 5.31
N MET A 97 -3.78 -6.55 5.35
CA MET A 97 -3.82 -8.02 5.26
C MET A 97 -3.14 -8.50 3.97
N ARG A 98 -3.45 -7.88 2.83
CA ARG A 98 -2.83 -8.18 1.53
C ARG A 98 -1.32 -7.93 1.55
N THR A 99 -0.88 -6.87 2.22
CA THR A 99 0.55 -6.56 2.39
C THR A 99 1.25 -7.63 3.24
N PHE A 100 0.66 -8.02 4.37
CA PHE A 100 1.20 -9.07 5.25
C PHE A 100 1.22 -10.44 4.56
N GLU A 101 0.18 -10.78 3.79
CA GLU A 101 0.11 -12.01 3.00
C GLU A 101 1.22 -12.06 1.93
N TYR A 102 1.42 -10.95 1.21
CA TYR A 102 2.52 -10.84 0.25
C TYR A 102 3.88 -10.94 0.95
N ALA A 103 4.06 -10.24 2.07
CA ALA A 103 5.30 -10.25 2.85
C ALA A 103 5.67 -11.67 3.31
N ALA A 104 4.71 -12.39 3.91
CA ALA A 104 4.89 -13.75 4.39
C ALA A 104 5.23 -14.72 3.25
N SER A 105 4.57 -14.58 2.10
CA SER A 105 4.77 -15.46 0.95
C SER A 105 6.09 -15.23 0.21
N ASN A 106 6.70 -14.05 0.36
CA ASN A 106 7.89 -13.64 -0.39
C ASN A 106 9.15 -13.45 0.48
N GLY A 107 9.09 -13.91 1.74
CA GLY A 107 10.24 -13.93 2.65
C GLY A 107 10.69 -12.54 3.11
N TYR A 108 9.74 -11.65 3.38
CA TYR A 108 9.99 -10.40 4.08
C TYR A 108 9.90 -10.63 5.60
N GLU A 109 10.79 -9.98 6.35
CA GLU A 109 10.93 -10.17 7.80
C GLU A 109 10.11 -9.14 8.59
N ALA A 110 9.78 -8.01 7.97
CA ALA A 110 8.96 -6.97 8.57
C ALA A 110 8.10 -6.24 7.53
N VAL A 111 6.99 -5.68 8.02
CA VAL A 111 6.13 -4.76 7.27
C VAL A 111 6.17 -3.40 7.95
N ALA A 112 6.28 -2.35 7.14
CA ALA A 112 6.12 -0.96 7.57
C ALA A 112 5.01 -0.30 6.74
N THR A 113 4.49 0.84 7.21
CA THR A 113 3.47 1.62 6.50
C THR A 113 3.93 3.06 6.36
N SER A 114 3.67 3.68 5.20
CA SER A 114 3.90 5.11 4.96
C SER A 114 2.61 5.93 5.03
#